data_AF-A0A938Q4V0-F1
#
_entry.id   AF-A0A938Q4V0-F1
#
_cell.length_a   1.000
_cell.length_b   1.000
_cell.length_c   1.000
_cell.angle_alpha   90.00
_cell.angle_beta   90.00
_cell.angle_gamma   90.00
#
_symmetry.space_group_name_H-M   'P 1'
#
loop_
_entity.id
_entity.type
_entity.pdbx_description
1 polymer ?
#
loop_
_entity_poly.entity_id
_entity_poly.type
_entity_poly.pdbx_seq_one_letter_code
_entity_poly.pdbx_strand_id
1 'polypeptide(L)'
;MDLSTFTKNFYHVTYNKSENSIAPYCPEYNDFYYMPQYGLAERRYLYLDDQQIFERSNTHDSYIVLSEIGFGTGLTFLSALKLWKQRAQHLQQRPLIYISFEKNPLSKKQLQETLTYWRDELGEEIDELSERWVGLLPGVNHLIWLEERVCLILIIGDAFTEIQRCNFHSTHWILDGFSPSRNPDAWALPLLQEISRCSADGCTLTSFTGSRVVEKNLTDCGWNVTREKGFALKKYRMTGKYSRKIIKHNSHLVYQENMTVLGAGIAGMSVGFWRNFFKTNTNCRFVPGLNASCVPHVYLHPPLHQKLDFFTQLSIRSHVLAGSTYRQLAKLANFNYTAGSVHHKTHTYRTERVWHLLSQDIDWQDFVQETADGYYFPQSGRFHGGLCLQALSDLSNQITLEKSSPHDALPSLPYTIACSWAAPIAKDFTMLRGEITLQDNGCYTPSTYDRYCFKPIARDISKENFVGFRTHTSSYNPVIKQDRAGIFYSVFHGTRGFSTGMLGGLEIALESCGIFNYHSNLL
;
A
#
# COMPACT_ATOMS: atom_id res chain seq x y z
N MET A 1 13.91 -9.78 13.01
CA MET A 1 14.65 -10.40 11.90
C MET A 1 15.83 -9.51 11.59
N ASP A 2 17.02 -10.08 11.45
CA ASP A 2 18.16 -9.35 10.90
C ASP A 2 17.88 -9.10 9.42
N LEU A 3 17.81 -7.84 9.02
CA LEU A 3 17.44 -7.43 7.66
C LEU A 3 18.46 -7.89 6.62
N SER A 4 19.71 -8.14 7.03
CA SER A 4 20.78 -8.64 6.16
C SER A 4 20.59 -10.10 5.72
N THR A 5 19.79 -10.88 6.44
CA THR A 5 19.43 -12.26 6.07
C THR A 5 18.12 -12.35 5.30
N PHE A 6 17.29 -11.31 5.35
CA PHE A 6 15.95 -11.34 4.76
C PHE A 6 15.97 -11.33 3.22
N THR A 7 16.80 -10.49 2.63
CA THR A 7 16.89 -10.27 1.19
C THR A 7 17.67 -11.35 0.45
N LYS A 8 18.51 -12.11 1.17
CA LYS A 8 19.17 -13.32 0.65
C LYS A 8 18.22 -14.49 0.46
N ASN A 9 17.08 -14.48 1.16
CA ASN A 9 16.27 -15.67 1.39
C ASN A 9 14.90 -15.62 0.70
N PHE A 10 14.75 -14.87 -0.40
CA PHE A 10 13.67 -15.19 -1.36
C PHE A 10 13.94 -16.61 -1.87
N TYR A 11 13.13 -17.58 -1.46
CA TYR A 11 13.47 -18.99 -1.64
C TYR A 11 13.74 -19.37 -3.10
N HIS A 12 14.62 -20.35 -3.27
CA HIS A 12 14.84 -20.98 -4.55
C HIS A 12 13.65 -21.88 -4.93
N VAL A 13 12.81 -21.37 -5.82
CA VAL A 13 11.87 -22.20 -6.58
C VAL A 13 12.66 -23.04 -7.58
N THR A 14 12.30 -24.32 -7.68
CA THR A 14 12.76 -25.17 -8.77
C THR A 14 11.59 -25.63 -9.61
N TYR A 15 11.87 -26.07 -10.83
CA TYR A 15 10.91 -26.80 -11.65
C TYR A 15 11.36 -28.25 -11.67
N ASN A 16 10.45 -29.16 -11.31
CA ASN A 16 10.80 -30.57 -11.37
C ASN A 16 10.74 -31.05 -12.84
N LYS A 17 11.92 -31.08 -13.48
CA LYS A 17 12.08 -31.57 -14.86
C LYS A 17 11.74 -33.06 -15.00
N SER A 18 11.70 -33.85 -13.93
CA SER A 18 11.44 -35.30 -14.03
C SER A 18 9.98 -35.64 -14.38
N GLU A 19 9.04 -34.70 -14.26
CA GLU A 19 7.61 -34.96 -14.46
C GLU A 19 6.95 -34.17 -15.61
N ASN A 20 7.71 -33.50 -16.49
CA ASN A 20 7.14 -32.54 -17.47
C ASN A 20 6.21 -31.49 -16.81
N SER A 21 6.43 -31.20 -15.52
CA SER A 21 5.59 -30.28 -14.75
C SER A 21 6.11 -28.86 -14.85
N ILE A 22 5.28 -27.99 -15.44
CA ILE A 22 5.43 -26.53 -15.49
C ILE A 22 5.17 -25.85 -14.14
N ALA A 23 4.66 -26.60 -13.14
CA ALA A 23 4.33 -26.01 -11.85
C ALA A 23 5.60 -25.75 -11.02
N PRO A 24 5.73 -24.55 -10.46
CA PRO A 24 6.76 -24.21 -9.49
C PRO A 24 6.74 -25.15 -8.30
N TYR A 25 7.90 -25.66 -7.92
CA TYR A 25 8.11 -26.53 -6.78
C TYR A 25 8.91 -25.81 -5.70
N CYS A 26 8.48 -25.96 -4.44
CA CYS A 26 9.21 -25.44 -3.29
C CYS A 26 9.96 -26.57 -2.59
N PRO A 27 11.30 -26.65 -2.69
CA PRO A 27 12.09 -27.72 -2.09
C PRO A 27 11.96 -27.80 -0.57
N GLU A 28 11.85 -26.65 0.11
CA GLU A 28 11.75 -26.59 1.57
C GLU A 28 10.50 -27.30 2.10
N TYR A 29 9.34 -27.03 1.48
CA TYR A 29 8.08 -27.67 1.84
C TYR A 29 7.84 -29.00 1.13
N ASN A 30 8.71 -29.36 0.19
CA ASN A 30 8.59 -30.55 -0.64
C ASN A 30 7.19 -30.69 -1.28
N ASP A 31 6.70 -29.58 -1.86
CA ASP A 31 5.34 -29.44 -2.38
C ASP A 31 5.31 -28.44 -3.56
N PHE A 32 4.30 -28.54 -4.41
CA PHE A 32 4.10 -27.61 -5.53
C PHE A 32 3.29 -26.39 -5.09
N TYR A 33 3.54 -25.23 -5.70
CA TYR A 33 2.78 -24.01 -5.42
C TYR A 33 1.31 -24.13 -5.84
N TYR A 34 1.01 -24.90 -6.89
CA TYR A 34 -0.34 -25.20 -7.37
C TYR A 34 -0.35 -26.51 -8.14
N MET A 35 -1.55 -27.05 -8.44
CA MET A 35 -1.66 -28.29 -9.19
C MET A 35 -0.99 -28.17 -10.58
N PRO A 36 -0.05 -29.08 -10.92
CA PRO A 36 0.53 -29.16 -12.25
C PRO A 36 -0.52 -29.15 -13.36
N GLN A 37 -0.30 -28.35 -14.41
CA GLN A 37 -1.15 -28.20 -15.61
C GLN A 37 -2.53 -27.54 -15.39
N TYR A 38 -3.04 -27.46 -14.16
CA TYR A 38 -4.37 -26.92 -13.89
C TYR A 38 -4.40 -25.73 -12.94
N GLY A 39 -3.24 -25.17 -12.56
CA GLY A 39 -3.14 -24.12 -11.53
C GLY A 39 -4.18 -23.02 -11.65
N LEU A 40 -4.32 -22.38 -12.82
CA LEU A 40 -5.29 -21.29 -13.00
C LEU A 40 -6.75 -21.74 -12.92
N ALA A 41 -7.11 -22.88 -13.54
CA ALA A 41 -8.44 -23.45 -13.46
C ALA A 41 -8.79 -23.88 -12.02
N GLU A 42 -7.81 -24.42 -11.30
CA GLU A 42 -7.92 -24.77 -9.87
C GLU A 42 -8.16 -23.51 -9.02
N ARG A 43 -7.37 -22.43 -9.21
CA ARG A 43 -7.57 -21.17 -8.46
C ARG A 43 -8.95 -20.59 -8.71
N ARG A 44 -9.39 -20.59 -9.97
CA ARG A 44 -10.74 -20.12 -10.34
C ARG A 44 -11.79 -20.97 -9.63
N TYR A 45 -11.77 -22.29 -9.80
CA TYR A 45 -12.72 -23.20 -9.17
C TYR A 45 -12.75 -23.08 -7.64
N LEU A 46 -11.58 -23.07 -7.00
CA LEU A 46 -11.48 -23.06 -5.55
C LEU A 46 -11.85 -21.71 -4.97
N TYR A 47 -11.30 -20.62 -5.49
CA TYR A 47 -11.31 -19.33 -4.78
C TYR A 47 -12.13 -18.24 -5.46
N LEU A 48 -12.58 -18.44 -6.71
CA LEU A 48 -13.24 -17.38 -7.49
C LEU A 48 -14.54 -17.84 -8.17
N ASP A 49 -14.89 -19.14 -8.10
CA ASP A 49 -16.08 -19.75 -8.71
C ASP A 49 -17.37 -19.50 -7.91
N ASP A 50 -17.28 -18.77 -6.81
CA ASP A 50 -18.46 -18.15 -6.24
C ASP A 50 -18.68 -16.83 -7.00
N GLN A 51 -19.66 -16.79 -7.92
CA GLN A 51 -20.23 -15.53 -8.44
C GLN A 51 -20.51 -14.54 -7.29
N GLN A 52 -20.78 -15.13 -6.14
CA GLN A 52 -21.01 -14.57 -4.84
C GLN A 52 -19.83 -13.91 -4.11
N ILE A 53 -18.55 -14.10 -4.42
CA ILE A 53 -17.47 -13.39 -3.65
C ILE A 53 -17.55 -11.88 -3.86
N PHE A 54 -17.75 -11.44 -5.10
CA PHE A 54 -17.89 -10.01 -5.41
C PHE A 54 -19.33 -9.50 -5.25
N GLU A 55 -20.32 -10.40 -5.14
CA GLU A 55 -21.75 -10.06 -4.99
C GLU A 55 -22.25 -10.12 -3.53
N ARG A 56 -21.67 -10.97 -2.65
CA ARG A 56 -22.08 -11.17 -1.24
C ARG A 56 -21.44 -10.22 -0.25
N SER A 57 -20.43 -9.43 -0.64
CA SER A 57 -20.02 -8.30 0.21
C SER A 57 -21.31 -7.51 0.48
N ASN A 58 -21.68 -7.38 1.77
CA ASN A 58 -22.97 -6.82 2.15
C ASN A 58 -23.23 -5.59 1.28
N THR A 59 -24.43 -5.48 0.71
CA THR A 59 -24.81 -4.40 -0.22
C THR A 59 -24.65 -2.98 0.36
N HIS A 60 -24.20 -2.89 1.62
CA HIS A 60 -23.97 -1.68 2.40
C HIS A 60 -22.47 -1.32 2.52
N ASP A 61 -21.55 -2.23 2.19
CA ASP A 61 -20.11 -1.99 2.28
C ASP A 61 -19.57 -1.36 0.99
N SER A 62 -18.86 -0.23 1.15
CA SER A 62 -18.30 0.56 0.05
C SER A 62 -17.08 -0.08 -0.63
N TYR A 63 -16.57 -1.21 -0.11
CA TYR A 63 -15.36 -1.89 -0.56
C TYR A 63 -15.38 -3.40 -0.27
N ILE A 64 -14.48 -4.16 -0.91
CA ILE A 64 -14.34 -5.61 -0.73
C ILE A 64 -12.94 -5.91 -0.18
N VAL A 65 -12.85 -6.72 0.88
CA VAL A 65 -11.57 -7.14 1.47
C VAL A 65 -11.40 -8.65 1.28
N LEU A 66 -10.48 -9.03 0.39
CA LEU A 66 -10.03 -10.42 0.24
C LEU A 66 -8.73 -10.58 1.02
N SER A 67 -8.59 -11.67 1.76
CA SER A 67 -7.38 -11.94 2.55
C SER A 67 -6.84 -13.32 2.26
N GLU A 68 -5.52 -13.45 2.14
CA GLU A 68 -4.85 -14.67 1.72
C GLU A 68 -3.70 -15.02 2.68
N ILE A 69 -3.58 -16.31 3.00
CA ILE A 69 -2.41 -16.87 3.68
C ILE A 69 -1.59 -17.65 2.65
N GLY A 70 -0.40 -17.15 2.32
CA GLY A 70 0.50 -17.70 1.31
C GLY A 70 0.26 -17.09 -0.07
N PHE A 71 0.90 -15.94 -0.35
CA PHE A 71 0.83 -15.31 -1.68
C PHE A 71 1.45 -16.20 -2.77
N GLY A 72 2.57 -16.85 -2.42
CA GLY A 72 3.33 -17.72 -3.30
C GLY A 72 3.73 -17.03 -4.61
N THR A 73 3.27 -17.59 -5.74
CA THR A 73 3.54 -17.03 -7.07
C THR A 73 2.62 -15.86 -7.44
N GLY A 74 1.65 -15.52 -6.59
CA GLY A 74 0.63 -14.51 -6.88
C GLY A 74 -0.45 -14.96 -7.86
N LEU A 75 -0.51 -16.23 -8.25
CA LEU A 75 -1.46 -16.72 -9.27
C LEU A 75 -2.93 -16.52 -8.84
N THR A 76 -3.23 -16.70 -7.56
CA THR A 76 -4.57 -16.45 -6.99
C THR A 76 -4.93 -14.98 -7.09
N PHE A 77 -4.03 -14.08 -6.67
CA PHE A 77 -4.20 -12.62 -6.81
C PHE A 77 -4.38 -12.20 -8.28
N LEU A 78 -3.54 -12.67 -9.20
CA LEU A 78 -3.63 -12.32 -10.62
C LEU A 78 -4.95 -12.78 -11.25
N SER A 79 -5.43 -13.97 -10.88
CA SER A 79 -6.73 -14.44 -11.32
C SER A 79 -7.88 -13.59 -10.74
N ALA A 80 -7.77 -13.17 -9.48
CA ALA A 80 -8.73 -12.27 -8.84
C ALA A 80 -8.72 -10.88 -9.50
N LEU A 81 -7.53 -10.34 -9.79
CA LEU A 81 -7.33 -9.07 -10.48
C LEU A 81 -7.96 -9.09 -11.86
N LYS A 82 -7.66 -10.10 -12.69
CA LYS A 82 -8.27 -10.23 -14.03
C LYS A 82 -9.78 -10.26 -13.97
N LEU A 83 -10.34 -11.08 -13.07
CA LEU A 83 -11.79 -11.16 -12.88
C LEU A 83 -12.38 -9.83 -12.39
N TRP A 84 -11.66 -9.12 -11.51
CA TRP A 84 -12.03 -7.80 -11.05
C TRP A 84 -12.07 -6.78 -12.18
N LYS A 85 -11.02 -6.72 -13.03
CA LYS A 85 -10.96 -5.85 -14.21
C LYS A 85 -12.17 -6.09 -15.15
N GLN A 86 -12.51 -7.35 -15.40
CA GLN A 86 -13.66 -7.73 -16.23
C GLN A 86 -15.00 -7.30 -15.62
N ARG A 87 -15.13 -7.33 -14.28
CA ARG A 87 -16.38 -6.98 -13.58
C ARG A 87 -16.50 -5.49 -13.24
N ALA A 88 -15.39 -4.76 -13.09
CA ALA A 88 -15.37 -3.35 -12.70
C ALA A 88 -16.13 -2.44 -13.71
N GLN A 89 -16.31 -2.92 -14.95
CA GLN A 89 -17.14 -2.26 -15.96
C GLN A 89 -18.65 -2.28 -15.61
N HIS A 90 -19.10 -3.21 -14.77
CA HIS A 90 -20.51 -3.45 -14.43
C HIS A 90 -20.84 -3.21 -12.95
N LEU A 91 -19.89 -3.50 -12.05
CA LEU A 91 -20.02 -3.23 -10.62
C LEU A 91 -19.57 -1.80 -10.38
N GLN A 92 -20.51 -0.89 -10.09
CA GLN A 92 -20.19 0.49 -9.69
C GLN A 92 -18.97 0.51 -8.76
N GLN A 93 -17.89 1.13 -9.24
CA GLN A 93 -16.53 1.31 -8.72
C GLN A 93 -16.29 1.13 -7.20
N ARG A 94 -16.56 -0.04 -6.62
CA ARG A 94 -16.09 -0.39 -5.28
C ARG A 94 -14.59 -0.66 -5.36
N PRO A 95 -13.75 -0.31 -4.38
CA PRO A 95 -12.36 -0.74 -4.37
C PRO A 95 -12.24 -2.20 -3.93
N LEU A 96 -11.27 -2.89 -4.51
CA LEU A 96 -10.80 -4.20 -4.05
C LEU A 96 -9.55 -4.02 -3.19
N ILE A 97 -9.63 -4.42 -1.93
CA ILE A 97 -8.48 -4.52 -1.04
C ILE A 97 -8.10 -6.00 -0.92
N TYR A 98 -6.90 -6.33 -1.36
CA TYR A 98 -6.36 -7.69 -1.28
C TYR A 98 -5.22 -7.69 -0.26
N ILE A 99 -5.35 -8.44 0.83
CA ILE A 99 -4.36 -8.50 1.91
C ILE A 99 -3.74 -9.89 1.89
N SER A 100 -2.45 -10.00 1.58
CA SER A 100 -1.79 -11.32 1.54
C SER A 100 -0.59 -11.36 2.46
N PHE A 101 -0.43 -12.49 3.16
CA PHE A 101 0.70 -12.77 4.03
C PHE A 101 1.65 -13.73 3.32
N GLU A 102 2.91 -13.31 3.15
CA GLU A 102 3.94 -14.12 2.51
C GLU A 102 5.22 -14.08 3.35
N LYS A 103 5.67 -15.25 3.81
CA LYS A 103 6.86 -15.34 4.63
C LYS A 103 8.12 -15.18 3.78
N ASN A 104 8.10 -15.70 2.56
CA ASN A 104 9.26 -15.79 1.69
C ASN A 104 8.88 -15.50 0.24
N PRO A 105 8.80 -14.20 -0.12
CA PRO A 105 8.43 -13.79 -1.46
C PRO A 105 9.38 -14.35 -2.51
N LEU A 106 8.91 -14.49 -3.75
CA LEU A 106 9.79 -14.77 -4.89
C LEU A 106 10.56 -13.49 -5.27
N SER A 107 11.79 -13.63 -5.77
CA SER A 107 12.43 -12.54 -6.50
C SER A 107 11.61 -12.19 -7.74
N LYS A 108 11.73 -10.95 -8.26
CA LYS A 108 10.98 -10.55 -9.47
C LYS A 108 11.24 -11.48 -10.66
N LYS A 109 12.50 -11.89 -10.83
CA LYS A 109 12.89 -12.84 -11.87
C LYS A 109 12.17 -14.18 -11.72
N GLN A 110 12.17 -14.75 -10.51
CA GLN A 110 11.46 -16.00 -10.22
C GLN A 110 9.96 -15.83 -10.41
N LEU A 111 9.36 -14.73 -9.95
CA LEU A 111 7.95 -14.42 -10.17
C LEU A 111 7.61 -14.48 -11.67
N GLN A 112 8.37 -13.78 -12.50
CA GLN A 112 8.17 -13.78 -13.96
C GLN A 112 8.35 -15.17 -14.59
N GLU A 113 9.39 -15.91 -14.19
CA GLU A 113 9.62 -17.28 -14.65
C GLU A 113 8.45 -18.20 -14.28
N THR A 114 7.98 -18.15 -13.02
CA THR A 114 6.89 -19.02 -12.51
C THR A 114 5.56 -18.75 -13.18
N LEU A 115 5.36 -17.53 -13.67
CA LEU A 115 4.12 -17.11 -14.33
C LEU A 115 4.19 -17.19 -15.86
N THR A 116 5.35 -17.52 -16.45
CA THR A 116 5.54 -17.50 -17.90
C THR A 116 4.53 -18.37 -18.64
N TYR A 117 4.20 -19.54 -18.10
CA TYR A 117 3.20 -20.42 -18.71
C TYR A 117 1.80 -19.80 -18.81
N TRP A 118 1.44 -18.91 -17.88
CA TRP A 118 0.12 -18.31 -17.82
C TRP A 118 0.00 -17.01 -18.61
N ARG A 119 1.03 -16.58 -19.34
CA ARG A 119 1.02 -15.30 -20.07
C ARG A 119 -0.05 -15.19 -21.13
N ASP A 120 -0.43 -16.28 -21.79
CA ASP A 120 -1.51 -16.25 -22.78
C ASP A 120 -2.85 -15.85 -22.13
N GLU A 121 -3.05 -16.21 -20.85
CA GLU A 121 -4.27 -15.88 -20.10
C GLU A 121 -4.13 -14.70 -19.16
N LEU A 122 -2.93 -14.32 -18.70
CA LEU A 122 -2.72 -13.32 -17.64
C LEU A 122 -1.59 -12.33 -17.97
N GLY A 123 -1.18 -12.22 -19.25
CA GLY A 123 0.00 -11.48 -19.65
C GLY A 123 0.03 -10.03 -19.15
N GLU A 124 -1.09 -9.31 -19.32
CA GLU A 124 -1.24 -7.93 -18.84
C GLU A 124 -1.11 -7.83 -17.32
N GLU A 125 -1.84 -8.67 -16.57
CA GLU A 125 -1.79 -8.65 -15.11
C GLU A 125 -0.41 -9.05 -14.57
N ILE A 126 0.28 -9.99 -15.23
CA ILE A 126 1.65 -10.40 -14.90
C ILE A 126 2.63 -9.24 -15.09
N ASP A 127 2.51 -8.51 -16.20
CA ASP A 127 3.37 -7.36 -16.48
C ASP A 127 3.15 -6.24 -15.46
N GLU A 128 1.90 -5.93 -15.15
CA GLU A 128 1.55 -4.93 -14.15
C GLU A 128 2.02 -5.27 -12.73
N LEU A 129 1.89 -6.55 -12.32
CA LEU A 129 2.43 -7.00 -11.04
C LEU A 129 3.96 -6.90 -11.04
N SER A 130 4.61 -7.35 -12.11
CA SER A 130 6.07 -7.32 -12.25
C SER A 130 6.64 -5.90 -12.19
N GLU A 131 5.96 -4.91 -12.78
CA GLU A 131 6.35 -3.50 -12.71
C GLU A 131 6.33 -2.94 -11.28
N ARG A 132 5.44 -3.47 -10.43
CA ARG A 132 5.23 -3.08 -9.03
C ARG A 132 6.01 -3.95 -8.04
N TRP A 133 6.53 -5.09 -8.48
CA TRP A 133 7.32 -6.03 -7.68
C TRP A 133 8.77 -5.53 -7.49
N VAL A 134 8.91 -4.39 -6.81
CA VAL A 134 10.18 -3.66 -6.68
C VAL A 134 10.36 -3.18 -5.25
N GLY A 135 11.55 -3.36 -4.68
CA GLY A 135 11.91 -2.78 -3.38
C GLY A 135 11.05 -3.29 -2.21
N LEU A 136 10.62 -4.55 -2.29
CA LEU A 136 9.84 -5.22 -1.25
C LEU A 136 10.67 -5.41 0.03
N LEU A 137 10.08 -5.07 1.17
CA LEU A 137 10.72 -5.13 2.49
C LEU A 137 9.85 -5.90 3.49
N PRO A 138 10.41 -6.50 4.56
CA PRO A 138 9.63 -7.12 5.64
C PRO A 138 8.56 -6.18 6.16
N GLY A 139 7.39 -6.68 6.54
CA GLY A 139 6.23 -5.88 6.93
C GLY A 139 5.37 -5.46 5.74
N VAL A 140 4.71 -4.31 5.84
CA VAL A 140 3.66 -3.89 4.90
C VAL A 140 4.24 -3.25 3.63
N ASN A 141 3.79 -3.74 2.46
CA ASN A 141 4.08 -3.18 1.15
C ASN A 141 2.76 -2.94 0.39
N HIS A 142 2.62 -1.75 -0.21
CA HIS A 142 1.40 -1.36 -0.93
C HIS A 142 1.64 -1.32 -2.44
N LEU A 143 0.88 -2.13 -3.19
CA LEU A 143 0.89 -2.14 -4.65
C LEU A 143 -0.52 -1.73 -5.14
N ILE A 144 -0.57 -0.72 -6.02
CA ILE A 144 -1.83 -0.05 -6.38
C ILE A 144 -2.09 -0.10 -7.89
N TRP A 145 -3.32 -0.41 -8.26
CA TRP A 145 -3.91 -0.21 -9.58
C TRP A 145 -4.97 0.90 -9.47
N LEU A 146 -4.62 2.10 -9.93
CA LEU A 146 -5.43 3.30 -9.73
C LEU A 146 -6.76 3.24 -10.49
N GLU A 147 -6.73 2.80 -11.75
CA GLU A 147 -7.88 2.81 -12.64
C GLU A 147 -8.95 1.82 -12.18
N GLU A 148 -8.53 0.62 -11.78
CA GLU A 148 -9.43 -0.46 -11.36
C GLU A 148 -9.73 -0.47 -9.87
N ARG A 149 -9.16 0.50 -9.15
CA ARG A 149 -9.30 0.68 -7.70
C ARG A 149 -8.91 -0.56 -6.90
N VAL A 150 -7.77 -1.15 -7.23
CA VAL A 150 -7.22 -2.31 -6.50
C VAL A 150 -6.03 -1.89 -5.64
N CYS A 151 -6.06 -2.29 -4.37
CA CYS A 151 -4.95 -2.14 -3.43
C CYS A 151 -4.53 -3.52 -2.93
N LEU A 152 -3.34 -3.97 -3.33
CA LEU A 152 -2.67 -5.13 -2.75
C LEU A 152 -1.82 -4.66 -1.56
N ILE A 153 -2.16 -5.14 -0.38
CA ILE A 153 -1.38 -5.02 0.86
C ILE A 153 -0.62 -6.33 1.04
N LEU A 154 0.62 -6.38 0.56
CA LEU A 154 1.49 -7.54 0.71
C LEU A 154 2.30 -7.42 2.01
N ILE A 155 2.00 -8.29 2.95
CA ILE A 155 2.62 -8.33 4.28
C ILE A 155 3.66 -9.42 4.29
N ILE A 156 4.92 -8.98 4.36
CA ILE A 156 6.08 -9.85 4.22
C ILE A 156 6.58 -10.26 5.59
N GLY A 157 6.40 -11.52 5.96
CA GLY A 157 6.79 -12.07 7.25
C GLY A 157 5.97 -13.28 7.65
N ASP A 158 6.26 -13.81 8.83
CA ASP A 158 5.51 -14.93 9.39
C ASP A 158 4.04 -14.54 9.62
N ALA A 159 3.11 -15.29 9.01
CA ALA A 159 1.70 -14.91 8.99
C ALA A 159 1.11 -14.74 10.40
N PHE A 160 1.45 -15.63 11.34
CA PHE A 160 0.95 -15.56 12.72
C PHE A 160 1.49 -14.33 13.46
N THR A 161 2.78 -14.04 13.31
CA THR A 161 3.39 -12.88 13.95
C THR A 161 2.88 -11.56 13.35
N GLU A 162 2.71 -11.51 12.04
CA GLU A 162 2.33 -10.28 11.34
C GLU A 162 0.83 -9.98 11.46
N ILE A 163 -0.05 -10.98 11.43
CA ILE A 163 -1.50 -10.76 11.57
C ILE A 163 -1.87 -10.18 12.94
N GLN A 164 -1.13 -10.52 14.00
CA GLN A 164 -1.31 -9.96 15.35
C GLN A 164 -1.08 -8.45 15.42
N ARG A 165 -0.28 -7.92 14.48
CA ARG A 165 -0.04 -6.47 14.34
C ARG A 165 -1.10 -5.79 13.49
N CYS A 166 -1.93 -6.56 12.80
CA CYS A 166 -2.93 -6.05 11.89
C CYS A 166 -4.30 -5.92 12.56
N ASN A 167 -5.01 -4.86 12.20
CA ASN A 167 -6.41 -4.67 12.48
C ASN A 167 -7.11 -4.40 11.14
N PHE A 168 -8.01 -5.30 10.76
CA PHE A 168 -8.86 -5.22 9.56
C PHE A 168 -9.98 -6.24 9.69
N HIS A 169 -10.98 -6.14 8.81
CA HIS A 169 -12.06 -7.12 8.71
C HIS A 169 -12.14 -7.65 7.29
N SER A 170 -11.71 -8.89 7.11
CA SER A 170 -11.80 -9.61 5.84
C SER A 170 -13.25 -10.00 5.56
N THR A 171 -13.64 -9.89 4.29
CA THR A 171 -14.93 -10.38 3.79
C THR A 171 -14.82 -11.81 3.26
N HIS A 172 -13.62 -12.19 2.79
CA HIS A 172 -13.35 -13.55 2.34
C HIS A 172 -11.89 -13.92 2.59
N TRP A 173 -11.66 -15.10 3.17
CA TRP A 173 -10.34 -15.68 3.37
C TRP A 173 -10.04 -16.77 2.34
N ILE A 174 -8.86 -16.68 1.74
CA ILE A 174 -8.25 -17.68 0.87
C ILE A 174 -7.12 -18.33 1.69
N LEU A 175 -7.34 -19.56 2.15
CA LEU A 175 -6.32 -20.28 2.91
C LEU A 175 -5.53 -21.17 1.95
N ASP A 176 -4.40 -20.62 1.47
CA ASP A 176 -3.64 -21.12 0.33
C ASP A 176 -2.15 -21.36 0.64
N GLY A 177 -1.89 -22.04 1.76
CA GLY A 177 -0.55 -22.50 2.11
C GLY A 177 -0.18 -23.85 1.50
N PHE A 178 1.06 -24.28 1.69
CA PHE A 178 1.42 -25.69 1.42
C PHE A 178 0.56 -26.65 2.25
N SER A 179 0.42 -27.89 1.76
CA SER A 179 -0.48 -28.87 2.38
C SER A 179 -0.26 -29.03 3.90
N PRO A 180 -1.30 -29.31 4.72
CA PRO A 180 -1.14 -29.35 6.18
C PRO A 180 -0.10 -30.34 6.70
N SER A 181 0.20 -31.40 5.96
CA SER A 181 1.28 -32.34 6.28
C SER A 181 2.68 -31.77 6.02
N ARG A 182 2.80 -30.77 5.14
CA ARG A 182 4.06 -30.16 4.72
C ARG A 182 4.35 -28.86 5.45
N ASN A 183 3.32 -28.07 5.76
CA ASN A 183 3.45 -26.84 6.52
C ASN A 183 2.40 -26.75 7.64
N PRO A 184 2.52 -27.53 8.72
CA PRO A 184 1.52 -27.56 9.80
C PRO A 184 1.26 -26.19 10.44
N ASP A 185 2.28 -25.33 10.52
CA ASP A 185 2.21 -24.02 11.16
C ASP A 185 1.19 -23.09 10.48
N ALA A 186 1.08 -23.16 9.15
CA ALA A 186 0.08 -22.40 8.38
C ALA A 186 -1.38 -22.81 8.66
N TRP A 187 -1.60 -23.90 9.40
CA TRP A 187 -2.92 -24.44 9.73
C TRP A 187 -3.13 -24.62 11.24
N ALA A 188 -2.18 -24.11 12.04
CA ALA A 188 -2.21 -24.23 13.48
C ALA A 188 -3.34 -23.39 14.07
N LEU A 189 -3.91 -23.89 15.17
CA LEU A 189 -5.00 -23.21 15.88
C LEU A 189 -4.72 -21.74 16.20
N PRO A 190 -3.51 -21.33 16.66
CA PRO A 190 -3.23 -19.92 16.95
C PRO A 190 -3.38 -18.99 15.74
N LEU A 191 -2.96 -19.41 14.55
CA LEU A 191 -3.14 -18.62 13.34
C LEU A 191 -4.61 -18.55 12.92
N LEU A 192 -5.34 -19.66 13.03
CA LEU A 192 -6.76 -19.71 12.70
C LEU A 192 -7.61 -18.85 13.65
N GLN A 193 -7.19 -18.69 14.91
CA GLN A 193 -7.80 -17.75 15.86
C GLN A 193 -7.62 -16.29 15.42
N GLU A 194 -6.43 -15.92 14.96
CA GLU A 194 -6.17 -14.58 14.43
C GLU A 194 -6.94 -14.31 13.12
N ILE A 195 -7.07 -15.33 12.25
CA ILE A 195 -7.95 -15.27 11.07
C ILE A 195 -9.39 -14.96 11.48
N SER A 196 -9.94 -15.66 12.48
CA SER A 196 -11.27 -15.36 13.04
C SER A 196 -11.37 -13.96 13.63
N ARG A 197 -10.31 -13.46 14.29
CA ARG A 197 -10.28 -12.11 14.85
C ARG A 197 -10.37 -11.04 13.77
N CYS A 198 -9.71 -11.26 12.64
CA CYS A 198 -9.68 -10.37 11.49
C CYS A 198 -10.80 -10.65 10.47
N SER A 199 -11.83 -11.43 10.82
CA SER A 199 -12.97 -11.73 9.95
C SER A 199 -14.18 -10.86 10.28
N ALA A 200 -14.79 -10.27 9.25
CA ALA A 200 -16.10 -9.64 9.37
C ALA A 200 -17.17 -10.67 9.77
N ASP A 201 -18.29 -10.22 10.35
CA ASP A 201 -19.43 -11.12 10.53
C ASP A 201 -19.98 -11.57 9.17
N GLY A 202 -20.31 -12.86 9.04
CA GLY A 202 -20.68 -13.45 7.77
C GLY A 202 -19.52 -13.63 6.78
N CYS A 203 -18.27 -13.32 7.17
CA CYS A 203 -17.08 -13.61 6.38
C CYS A 203 -17.06 -15.07 5.94
N THR A 204 -16.57 -15.31 4.74
CA THR A 204 -16.46 -16.66 4.18
C THR A 204 -15.00 -17.06 4.08
N LEU A 205 -14.72 -18.36 4.07
CA LEU A 205 -13.39 -18.87 3.78
C LEU A 205 -13.45 -19.97 2.74
N THR A 206 -12.37 -20.12 1.98
CA THR A 206 -12.16 -21.27 1.12
C THR A 206 -10.74 -21.78 1.23
N SER A 207 -10.58 -23.10 1.20
CA SER A 207 -9.29 -23.78 1.17
C SER A 207 -9.33 -25.03 0.30
N PHE A 208 -8.21 -25.35 -0.35
CA PHE A 208 -8.07 -26.59 -1.12
C PHE A 208 -8.05 -27.86 -0.24
N THR A 209 -7.74 -27.74 1.05
CA THR A 209 -7.55 -28.92 1.92
C THR A 209 -8.87 -29.48 2.43
N GLY A 210 -8.97 -30.81 2.49
CA GLY A 210 -10.06 -31.54 3.16
C GLY A 210 -9.68 -32.10 4.53
N SER A 211 -8.60 -31.61 5.14
CA SER A 211 -8.06 -32.14 6.39
C SER A 211 -9.02 -31.97 7.57
N ARG A 212 -9.31 -33.07 8.28
CA ARG A 212 -10.16 -33.07 9.48
C ARG A 212 -9.58 -32.25 10.64
N VAL A 213 -8.26 -32.16 10.73
CA VAL A 213 -7.59 -31.36 11.78
C VAL A 213 -7.85 -29.88 11.54
N VAL A 214 -7.78 -29.44 10.28
CA VAL A 214 -8.06 -28.05 9.88
C VAL A 214 -9.55 -27.74 10.08
N GLU A 215 -10.44 -28.64 9.66
CA GLU A 215 -11.89 -28.56 9.88
C GLU A 215 -12.22 -28.37 11.36
N LYS A 216 -11.61 -29.18 12.22
CA LYS A 216 -11.77 -29.08 13.68
C LYS A 216 -11.27 -27.73 14.20
N ASN A 217 -10.04 -27.33 13.87
CA ASN A 217 -9.47 -26.08 14.37
C ASN A 217 -10.29 -24.86 13.93
N LEU A 218 -10.77 -24.83 12.69
CA LEU A 218 -11.67 -23.77 12.20
C LEU A 218 -13.00 -23.78 12.95
N THR A 219 -13.60 -24.95 13.18
CA THR A 219 -14.82 -25.08 13.98
C THR A 219 -14.63 -24.56 15.40
N ASP A 220 -13.51 -24.90 16.04
CA ASP A 220 -13.13 -24.42 17.38
C ASP A 220 -12.92 -22.89 17.38
N CYS A 221 -12.54 -22.30 16.24
CA CYS A 221 -12.42 -20.86 16.04
C CYS A 221 -13.73 -20.15 15.62
N GLY A 222 -14.87 -20.84 15.65
CA GLY A 222 -16.19 -20.25 15.40
C GLY A 222 -16.65 -20.24 13.94
N TRP A 223 -15.98 -20.99 13.06
CA TRP A 223 -16.42 -21.16 11.68
C TRP A 223 -17.42 -22.31 11.55
N ASN A 224 -18.48 -22.10 10.78
CA ASN A 224 -19.32 -23.19 10.29
C ASN A 224 -18.69 -23.73 9.00
N VAL A 225 -18.05 -24.90 9.08
CA VAL A 225 -17.22 -25.47 8.01
C VAL A 225 -17.97 -26.56 7.26
N THR A 226 -17.85 -26.54 5.93
CA THR A 226 -18.41 -27.55 5.03
C THR A 226 -17.33 -28.12 4.13
N ARG A 227 -17.32 -29.45 3.96
CA ARG A 227 -16.49 -30.13 2.97
C ARG A 227 -17.29 -30.33 1.69
N GLU A 228 -16.82 -29.72 0.62
CA GLU A 228 -17.43 -29.77 -0.70
C GLU A 228 -16.57 -30.59 -1.66
N LYS A 229 -17.07 -30.84 -2.88
CA LYS A 229 -16.29 -31.52 -3.93
C LYS A 229 -15.04 -30.70 -4.26
N GLY A 230 -13.88 -31.36 -4.25
CA GLY A 230 -12.61 -30.72 -4.64
C GLY A 230 -12.45 -30.61 -6.15
N PHE A 231 -11.43 -29.85 -6.56
CA PHE A 231 -11.09 -29.70 -7.98
C PHE A 231 -10.46 -30.99 -8.54
N ALA A 232 -10.85 -31.36 -9.77
CA ALA A 232 -10.33 -32.52 -10.49
C ALA A 232 -10.30 -33.81 -9.64
N LEU A 233 -9.10 -34.32 -9.33
CA LEU A 233 -8.89 -35.55 -8.58
C LEU A 233 -8.99 -35.35 -7.05
N LYS A 234 -9.00 -34.10 -6.56
CA LYS A 234 -9.13 -33.82 -5.12
C LYS A 234 -10.55 -34.15 -4.68
N LYS A 235 -10.67 -35.07 -3.71
CA LYS A 235 -11.97 -35.52 -3.22
C LYS A 235 -12.76 -34.41 -2.54
N TYR A 236 -12.09 -33.57 -1.75
CA TYR A 236 -12.73 -32.52 -0.98
C TYR A 236 -11.97 -31.19 -1.07
N ARG A 237 -12.73 -30.09 -1.06
CA ARG A 237 -12.29 -28.75 -0.64
C ARG A 237 -13.02 -28.36 0.64
N MET A 238 -12.60 -27.28 1.27
CA MET A 238 -13.24 -26.77 2.47
C MET A 238 -13.73 -25.35 2.24
N THR A 239 -14.99 -25.12 2.59
CA THR A 239 -15.61 -23.81 2.64
C THR A 239 -16.07 -23.55 4.07
N GLY A 240 -16.21 -22.29 4.47
CA GLY A 240 -16.78 -21.98 5.77
C GLY A 240 -17.38 -20.60 5.84
N LYS A 241 -18.30 -20.42 6.79
CA LYS A 241 -18.91 -19.13 7.10
C LYS A 241 -18.68 -18.80 8.56
N TYR A 242 -18.09 -17.64 8.80
CA TYR A 242 -17.88 -17.12 10.14
C TYR A 242 -19.19 -16.58 10.69
N SER A 243 -19.52 -16.97 11.91
CA SER A 243 -20.58 -16.35 12.67
C SER A 243 -19.98 -15.87 13.97
N ARG A 244 -19.96 -14.55 14.16
CA ARG A 244 -19.40 -13.98 15.37
C ARG A 244 -20.32 -14.34 16.54
N LYS A 245 -19.96 -15.36 17.32
CA LYS A 245 -20.52 -15.51 18.67
C LYS A 245 -20.24 -14.20 19.39
N ILE A 246 -21.28 -13.58 19.98
CA ILE A 246 -21.25 -12.21 20.52
C ILE A 246 -20.10 -12.04 21.53
N ILE A 247 -18.92 -11.72 21.03
CA ILE A 247 -17.77 -11.26 21.79
C ILE A 247 -17.40 -9.95 21.10
N LYS A 248 -17.85 -8.85 21.73
CA LYS A 248 -17.46 -7.49 21.35
C LYS A 248 -15.97 -7.32 21.61
N HIS A 249 -15.12 -7.81 20.71
CA HIS A 249 -13.78 -7.26 20.63
C HIS A 249 -13.95 -5.83 20.12
N ASN A 250 -13.56 -4.85 20.93
CA ASN A 250 -13.46 -3.45 20.57
C ASN A 250 -12.44 -3.31 19.42
N SER A 251 -12.83 -3.62 18.18
CA SER A 251 -12.02 -3.28 17.02
C SER A 251 -12.11 -1.77 16.84
N HIS A 252 -11.04 -1.07 17.18
CA HIS A 252 -10.93 0.39 17.13
C HIS A 252 -10.95 0.99 15.71
N LEU A 253 -11.18 0.18 14.66
CA LEU A 253 -11.41 0.69 13.30
C LEU A 253 -12.81 1.29 13.22
N VAL A 254 -12.88 2.61 13.42
CA VAL A 254 -14.11 3.37 13.29
C VAL A 254 -14.04 4.17 12.01
N TYR A 255 -14.90 3.83 11.06
CA TYR A 255 -15.10 4.62 9.85
C TYR A 255 -15.42 6.07 10.22
N GLN A 256 -14.62 7.00 9.69
CA GLN A 256 -14.85 8.43 9.86
C GLN A 256 -15.57 8.97 8.64
N GLU A 257 -16.84 9.35 8.79
CA GLU A 257 -17.65 9.87 7.69
C GLU A 257 -17.16 11.27 7.24
N ASN A 258 -16.96 12.16 8.22
CA ASN A 258 -16.55 13.54 7.98
C ASN A 258 -15.11 13.75 8.49
N MET A 259 -14.25 14.32 7.66
CA MET A 259 -12.87 14.58 8.02
C MET A 259 -12.43 15.97 7.53
N THR A 260 -11.83 16.75 8.42
CA THR A 260 -11.21 18.02 8.03
C THR A 260 -9.73 17.82 7.82
N VAL A 261 -9.18 18.28 6.70
CA VAL A 261 -7.76 18.24 6.39
C VAL A 261 -7.23 19.68 6.29
N LEU A 262 -6.45 20.09 7.28
CA LEU A 262 -5.78 21.38 7.30
C LEU A 262 -4.52 21.28 6.43
N GLY A 263 -4.52 21.94 5.27
CA GLY A 263 -3.43 21.93 4.32
C GLY A 263 -3.84 21.33 2.97
N ALA A 264 -3.67 22.11 1.91
CA ALA A 264 -3.96 21.73 0.52
C ALA A 264 -2.69 21.38 -0.31
N GLY A 265 -1.57 21.12 0.35
CA GLY A 265 -0.35 20.61 -0.29
C GLY A 265 -0.42 19.11 -0.56
N ILE A 266 0.69 18.51 -1.04
CA ILE A 266 0.71 17.11 -1.47
C ILE A 266 0.21 16.13 -0.40
N ALA A 267 0.61 16.30 0.86
CA ALA A 267 0.17 15.44 1.96
C ALA A 267 -1.34 15.48 2.18
N GLY A 268 -1.93 16.67 2.19
CA GLY A 268 -3.38 16.82 2.35
C GLY A 268 -4.13 16.29 1.14
N MET A 269 -3.73 16.68 -0.07
CA MET A 269 -4.37 16.22 -1.30
C MET A 269 -4.30 14.70 -1.45
N SER A 270 -3.19 14.07 -1.06
CA SER A 270 -3.08 12.61 -1.04
C SER A 270 -4.08 11.95 -0.09
N VAL A 271 -4.34 12.53 1.09
CA VAL A 271 -5.35 12.01 2.01
C VAL A 271 -6.75 12.03 1.37
N GLY A 272 -7.15 13.15 0.76
CA GLY A 272 -8.44 13.27 0.08
C GLY A 272 -8.57 12.31 -1.09
N PHE A 273 -7.52 12.22 -1.91
CA PHE A 273 -7.43 11.32 -3.04
C PHE A 273 -7.59 9.85 -2.63
N TRP A 274 -6.83 9.38 -1.63
CA TRP A 274 -6.91 8.00 -1.20
C TRP A 274 -8.22 7.68 -0.48
N ARG A 275 -8.80 8.63 0.25
CA ARG A 275 -10.13 8.43 0.82
C ARG A 275 -11.17 8.24 -0.28
N ASN A 276 -11.15 9.06 -1.33
CA ASN A 276 -12.04 8.87 -2.48
C ASN A 276 -11.77 7.53 -3.20
N PHE A 277 -10.49 7.14 -3.33
CA PHE A 277 -10.08 5.84 -3.88
C PHE A 277 -10.67 4.65 -3.10
N PHE A 278 -10.82 4.75 -1.78
CA PHE A 278 -11.37 3.67 -0.95
C PHE A 278 -12.87 3.77 -0.68
N LYS A 279 -13.43 4.97 -0.69
CA LYS A 279 -14.84 5.20 -0.43
C LYS A 279 -15.31 6.43 -1.19
N THR A 280 -16.25 6.24 -2.10
CA THR A 280 -16.86 7.35 -2.82
C THR A 280 -17.65 8.22 -1.84
N ASN A 281 -17.74 9.53 -2.12
CA ASN A 281 -18.45 10.53 -1.30
C ASN A 281 -17.85 10.87 0.06
N THR A 282 -16.52 10.87 0.20
CA THR A 282 -15.89 11.33 1.44
C THR A 282 -15.90 12.86 1.55
N ASN A 283 -16.51 13.40 2.61
CA ASN A 283 -16.44 14.83 2.92
C ASN A 283 -15.06 15.18 3.51
N CYS A 284 -14.10 15.52 2.65
CA CYS A 284 -12.81 16.09 3.04
C CYS A 284 -12.85 17.60 2.86
N ARG A 285 -12.73 18.35 3.95
CA ARG A 285 -12.63 19.82 3.91
C ARG A 285 -11.19 20.25 3.92
N PHE A 286 -10.80 21.10 2.98
CA PHE A 286 -9.41 21.55 2.84
C PHE A 286 -9.26 23.03 3.16
N VAL A 287 -8.32 23.32 4.07
CA VAL A 287 -7.93 24.69 4.40
C VAL A 287 -6.64 25.04 3.62
N PRO A 288 -6.66 26.07 2.75
CA PRO A 288 -5.47 26.47 1.98
C PRO A 288 -4.29 26.85 2.88
N GLY A 289 -3.09 26.39 2.50
CA GLY A 289 -1.81 26.74 3.14
C GLY A 289 -0.77 27.18 2.11
N LEU A 290 0.31 27.83 2.56
CA LEU A 290 1.37 28.36 1.68
C LEU A 290 2.03 27.22 0.85
N ASN A 291 1.98 27.32 -0.49
CA ASN A 291 2.05 26.15 -1.40
C ASN A 291 3.47 25.75 -1.86
N ALA A 292 4.25 25.15 -0.95
CA ALA A 292 5.53 24.51 -1.28
C ALA A 292 5.43 23.31 -2.24
N SER A 293 4.22 22.78 -2.45
CA SER A 293 3.97 21.64 -3.35
C SER A 293 3.72 22.08 -4.80
N CYS A 294 3.51 23.36 -5.08
CA CYS A 294 3.31 23.88 -6.45
C CYS A 294 4.63 24.20 -7.16
N VAL A 295 5.62 23.31 -7.07
CA VAL A 295 6.91 23.49 -7.75
C VAL A 295 6.80 23.09 -9.23
N PRO A 296 7.43 23.84 -10.17
CA PRO A 296 7.37 23.49 -11.60
C PRO A 296 8.01 22.14 -11.93
N HIS A 297 8.99 21.72 -11.13
CA HIS A 297 9.68 20.46 -11.30
C HIS A 297 9.87 19.77 -9.95
N VAL A 298 9.12 18.71 -9.74
CA VAL A 298 9.37 17.73 -8.68
C VAL A 298 10.38 16.73 -9.22
N TYR A 299 11.40 16.43 -8.41
CA TYR A 299 12.29 15.31 -8.65
C TYR A 299 12.08 14.28 -7.55
N LEU A 300 11.48 13.15 -7.92
CA LEU A 300 11.17 12.05 -7.02
C LEU A 300 12.40 11.13 -6.94
N HIS A 301 13.01 11.02 -5.77
CA HIS A 301 14.16 10.15 -5.51
C HIS A 301 14.11 9.63 -4.06
N PRO A 302 14.58 8.40 -3.77
CA PRO A 302 14.57 7.83 -2.43
C PRO A 302 15.73 8.38 -1.57
N PRO A 303 15.48 9.09 -0.45
CA PRO A 303 16.57 9.48 0.44
C PRO A 303 17.09 8.26 1.21
N LEU A 304 18.21 7.69 0.74
CA LEU A 304 18.85 6.51 1.34
C LEU A 304 19.91 6.91 2.38
N HIS A 305 19.94 6.20 3.51
CA HIS A 305 21.00 6.30 4.52
C HIS A 305 21.99 5.12 4.39
N GLN A 306 23.09 5.16 5.14
CA GLN A 306 24.14 4.11 5.12
C GLN A 306 23.67 2.74 5.60
N LYS A 307 22.54 2.67 6.32
CA LYS A 307 21.99 1.45 6.92
C LYS A 307 20.53 1.28 6.52
N LEU A 308 20.07 0.03 6.46
CA LEU A 308 18.65 -0.30 6.31
C LEU A 308 17.88 -0.09 7.63
N ASP A 309 17.99 1.10 8.20
CA ASP A 309 17.23 1.50 9.38
C ASP A 309 15.75 1.78 9.02
N PHE A 310 14.95 2.10 10.03
CA PHE A 310 13.53 2.45 9.85
C PHE A 310 13.34 3.58 8.82
N PHE A 311 14.21 4.59 8.82
CA PHE A 311 14.09 5.73 7.91
C PHE A 311 14.38 5.31 6.47
N THR A 312 15.40 4.49 6.22
CA THR A 312 15.69 3.94 4.89
C THR A 312 14.55 3.06 4.41
N GLN A 313 13.97 2.21 5.26
CA GLN A 313 12.82 1.38 4.90
C GLN A 313 11.60 2.23 4.54
N LEU A 314 11.29 3.25 5.34
CA LEU A 314 10.22 4.22 5.05
C LEU A 314 10.47 4.95 3.72
N SER A 315 11.72 5.37 3.48
CA SER A 315 12.13 6.02 2.23
C SER A 315 11.92 5.11 1.02
N ILE A 316 12.29 3.83 1.11
CA ILE A 316 12.12 2.85 0.02
C ILE A 316 10.63 2.63 -0.24
N ARG A 317 9.84 2.27 0.79
CA ARG A 317 8.40 2.01 0.64
C ARG A 317 7.65 3.21 0.08
N SER A 318 7.90 4.39 0.64
CA SER A 318 7.26 5.62 0.18
C SER A 318 7.66 5.98 -1.24
N HIS A 319 8.93 5.75 -1.62
CA HIS A 319 9.40 6.02 -2.97
C HIS A 319 8.80 5.07 -4.01
N VAL A 320 8.78 3.76 -3.73
CA VAL A 320 8.22 2.75 -4.64
C VAL A 320 6.73 3.01 -4.86
N LEU A 321 5.97 3.18 -3.77
CA LEU A 321 4.54 3.50 -3.85
C LEU A 321 4.32 4.78 -4.66
N ALA A 322 4.98 5.87 -4.28
CA ALA A 322 4.75 7.16 -4.91
C ALA A 322 5.17 7.18 -6.39
N GLY A 323 6.29 6.55 -6.74
CA GLY A 323 6.74 6.44 -8.14
C GLY A 323 5.73 5.72 -9.01
N SER A 324 5.20 4.59 -8.52
CA SER A 324 4.14 3.85 -9.19
C SER A 324 2.85 4.66 -9.30
N THR A 325 2.40 5.28 -8.19
CA THR A 325 1.16 6.08 -8.16
C THR A 325 1.23 7.30 -9.07
N TYR A 326 2.32 8.07 -9.03
CA TYR A 326 2.45 9.28 -9.86
C TYR A 326 2.54 8.98 -11.35
N ARG A 327 3.16 7.86 -11.76
CA ARG A 327 3.13 7.43 -13.17
C ARG A 327 1.72 7.10 -13.64
N GLN A 328 0.96 6.37 -12.84
CA GLN A 328 -0.44 6.05 -13.14
C GLN A 328 -1.29 7.34 -13.17
N LEU A 329 -1.10 8.22 -12.19
CA LEU A 329 -1.79 9.52 -12.12
C LEU A 329 -1.50 10.39 -13.35
N ALA A 330 -0.24 10.45 -13.78
CA ALA A 330 0.18 11.20 -14.97
C ALA A 330 -0.49 10.69 -16.24
N LYS A 331 -0.66 9.36 -16.36
CA LYS A 331 -1.37 8.74 -17.48
C LYS A 331 -2.87 9.06 -17.44
N LEU A 332 -3.50 8.96 -16.28
CA LEU A 332 -4.94 9.23 -16.10
C LEU A 332 -5.31 10.71 -16.28
N ALA A 333 -4.48 11.63 -15.77
CA ALA A 333 -4.70 13.07 -15.82
C ALA A 333 -3.96 13.76 -16.98
N ASN A 334 -3.32 12.98 -17.87
CA ASN A 334 -2.65 13.45 -19.08
C ASN A 334 -1.63 14.59 -18.84
N PHE A 335 -0.71 14.41 -17.88
CA PHE A 335 0.43 15.32 -17.68
C PHE A 335 1.78 14.60 -17.85
N ASN A 336 2.82 15.36 -18.18
CA ASN A 336 4.15 14.80 -18.43
C ASN A 336 4.80 14.25 -17.15
N TYR A 337 5.18 12.97 -17.18
CA TYR A 337 6.02 12.32 -16.19
C TYR A 337 7.22 11.66 -16.89
N THR A 338 8.44 12.07 -16.53
CA THR A 338 9.66 11.42 -16.99
C THR A 338 10.08 10.39 -15.97
N ALA A 339 10.09 9.11 -16.33
CA ALA A 339 10.47 8.01 -15.45
C ALA A 339 11.98 7.82 -15.37
N GLY A 340 12.43 7.28 -14.23
CA GLY A 340 13.82 6.97 -13.98
C GLY A 340 14.63 8.18 -13.52
N SER A 341 15.70 7.91 -12.78
CA SER A 341 16.68 8.92 -12.42
C SER A 341 18.06 8.31 -12.21
N VAL A 342 19.12 9.00 -12.61
CA VAL A 342 20.51 8.54 -12.44
C VAL A 342 21.20 9.41 -11.41
N HIS A 343 21.76 8.76 -10.39
CA HIS A 343 22.61 9.35 -9.38
C HIS A 343 24.07 9.15 -9.79
N HIS A 344 24.69 10.19 -10.32
CA HIS A 344 26.06 10.11 -10.79
C HIS A 344 27.05 9.82 -9.66
N LYS A 345 28.04 8.96 -9.93
CA LYS A 345 29.19 8.70 -9.06
C LYS A 345 30.17 9.88 -9.01
N THR A 346 29.66 11.06 -8.65
CA THR A 346 30.54 12.17 -8.27
C THR A 346 31.08 11.88 -6.87
N HIS A 347 32.36 12.16 -6.60
CA HIS A 347 33.03 12.00 -5.30
C HIS A 347 32.42 12.95 -4.25
N THR A 348 31.17 12.69 -3.89
CA THR A 348 30.42 13.42 -2.88
C THR A 348 30.03 12.44 -1.79
N TYR A 349 30.01 12.92 -0.56
CA TYR A 349 29.55 12.21 0.63
C TYR A 349 28.19 11.49 0.46
N ARG A 350 27.33 11.92 -0.49
CA ARG A 350 26.05 11.26 -0.79
C ARG A 350 26.22 9.94 -1.55
N THR A 351 27.17 9.84 -2.46
CA THR A 351 27.47 8.62 -3.22
C THR A 351 28.01 7.52 -2.31
N GLU A 352 28.86 7.87 -1.34
CA GLU A 352 29.39 6.92 -0.34
C GLU A 352 28.30 6.32 0.54
N ARG A 353 27.25 7.10 0.88
CA ARG A 353 26.12 6.58 1.67
C ARG A 353 25.31 5.54 0.92
N VAL A 354 25.00 5.81 -0.34
CA VAL A 354 24.29 4.87 -1.21
C VAL A 354 25.14 3.64 -1.44
N TRP A 355 26.43 3.82 -1.76
CA TRP A 355 27.37 2.70 -1.92
C TRP A 355 27.42 1.80 -0.69
N HIS A 356 27.52 2.34 0.52
CA HIS A 356 27.51 1.54 1.75
C HIS A 356 26.21 0.77 2.01
N LEU A 357 25.06 1.31 1.58
CA LEU A 357 23.80 0.60 1.66
C LEU A 357 23.74 -0.53 0.62
N LEU A 358 24.17 -0.23 -0.61
CA LEU A 358 24.16 -1.19 -1.72
C LEU A 358 25.24 -2.26 -1.62
N SER A 359 26.30 -2.02 -0.84
CA SER A 359 27.32 -3.02 -0.51
C SER A 359 26.85 -4.00 0.58
N GLN A 360 25.68 -3.78 1.17
CA GLN A 360 25.06 -4.78 2.04
C GLN A 360 24.59 -5.95 1.20
N ASP A 361 24.48 -7.12 1.83
CA ASP A 361 24.15 -8.38 1.16
C ASP A 361 22.64 -8.50 0.89
N ILE A 362 22.14 -7.53 0.13
CA ILE A 362 20.74 -7.33 -0.23
C ILE A 362 20.65 -7.28 -1.74
N ASP A 363 19.72 -8.05 -2.32
CA ASP A 363 19.42 -7.93 -3.74
C ASP A 363 18.63 -6.64 -3.99
N TRP A 364 19.33 -5.65 -4.55
CA TRP A 364 18.79 -4.35 -4.88
C TRP A 364 18.41 -4.19 -6.35
N GLN A 365 18.65 -5.19 -7.21
CA GLN A 365 18.63 -5.02 -8.68
C GLN A 365 17.31 -4.45 -9.22
N ASP A 366 16.20 -4.80 -8.59
CA ASP A 366 14.87 -4.32 -8.99
C ASP A 366 14.59 -2.88 -8.53
N PHE A 367 15.21 -2.45 -7.44
CA PHE A 367 15.05 -1.11 -6.85
C PHE A 367 16.06 -0.10 -7.39
N VAL A 368 17.30 -0.52 -7.61
CA VAL A 368 18.39 0.30 -8.15
C VAL A 368 19.35 -0.56 -8.97
N GLN A 369 19.77 0.00 -10.09
CA GLN A 369 20.69 -0.65 -11.03
C GLN A 369 21.99 0.15 -11.09
N GLU A 370 23.12 -0.53 -10.96
CA GLU A 370 24.41 0.11 -11.18
C GLU A 370 24.64 0.30 -12.69
N THR A 371 25.00 1.51 -13.09
CA THR A 371 25.35 1.88 -14.46
C THR A 371 26.78 2.39 -14.51
N ALA A 372 27.31 2.60 -15.72
CA ALA A 372 28.64 3.20 -15.93
C ALA A 372 28.73 4.58 -15.25
N ASP A 373 27.66 5.38 -15.35
CA ASP A 373 27.62 6.76 -14.87
C ASP A 373 27.19 6.89 -13.40
N GLY A 374 26.56 5.86 -12.83
CA GLY A 374 26.24 5.81 -11.40
C GLY A 374 25.15 4.81 -11.01
N TYR A 375 24.12 5.28 -10.30
CA TYR A 375 23.03 4.43 -9.80
C TYR A 375 21.69 4.87 -10.39
N TYR A 376 21.05 3.99 -11.16
CA TYR A 376 19.77 4.22 -11.80
C TYR A 376 18.61 3.72 -10.94
N PHE A 377 17.66 4.62 -10.65
CA PHE A 377 16.45 4.34 -9.88
C PHE A 377 15.23 4.35 -10.80
N PRO A 378 14.70 3.19 -11.25
CA PRO A 378 13.60 3.11 -12.20
C PRO A 378 12.25 3.65 -11.66
N GLN A 379 12.06 3.63 -10.33
CA GLN A 379 10.85 4.18 -9.69
C GLN A 379 10.92 5.70 -9.47
N SER A 380 12.07 6.31 -9.73
CA SER A 380 12.22 7.77 -9.68
C SER A 380 11.59 8.46 -10.88
N GLY A 381 11.55 9.78 -10.84
CA GLY A 381 11.09 10.55 -11.99
C GLY A 381 10.94 12.03 -11.76
N ARG A 382 10.53 12.74 -12.81
CA ARG A 382 10.30 14.18 -12.81
C ARG A 382 8.91 14.50 -13.35
N PHE A 383 8.22 15.43 -12.69
CA PHE A 383 6.89 15.90 -13.10
C PHE A 383 6.61 17.32 -12.56
N HIS A 384 5.51 17.93 -13.00
CA HIS A 384 5.08 19.25 -12.53
C HIS A 384 4.22 19.13 -11.26
N GLY A 385 4.66 19.70 -10.14
CA GLY A 385 3.99 19.57 -8.84
C GLY A 385 2.57 20.12 -8.86
N GLY A 386 2.37 21.30 -9.47
CA GLY A 386 1.04 21.90 -9.60
C GLY A 386 0.04 21.06 -10.42
N LEU A 387 0.52 20.38 -11.48
CA LEU A 387 -0.36 19.52 -12.31
C LEU A 387 -0.70 18.24 -11.56
N CYS A 388 0.24 17.72 -10.78
CA CYS A 388 -0.01 16.59 -9.89
C CYS A 388 -1.05 16.93 -8.82
N LEU A 389 -0.97 18.08 -8.17
CA LEU A 389 -1.98 18.50 -7.19
C LEU A 389 -3.35 18.69 -7.84
N GLN A 390 -3.40 19.30 -9.02
CA GLN A 390 -4.63 19.44 -9.79
C GLN A 390 -5.24 18.08 -10.10
N ALA A 391 -4.44 17.13 -10.61
CA ALA A 391 -4.88 15.77 -10.89
C ALA A 391 -5.43 15.05 -9.65
N LEU A 392 -4.76 15.17 -8.50
CA LEU A 392 -5.26 14.62 -7.24
C LEU A 392 -6.60 15.24 -6.85
N SER A 393 -6.74 16.55 -7.02
CA SER A 393 -7.98 17.27 -6.73
C SER A 393 -9.13 16.82 -7.63
N ASP A 394 -8.90 16.78 -8.94
CA ASP A 394 -9.90 16.41 -9.95
C ASP A 394 -10.39 14.97 -9.73
N LEU A 395 -9.46 14.03 -9.50
CA LEU A 395 -9.82 12.62 -9.24
C LEU A 395 -10.42 12.37 -7.85
N SER A 396 -10.38 13.35 -6.96
CA SER A 396 -11.04 13.25 -5.65
C SER A 396 -12.53 13.62 -5.72
N ASN A 397 -13.02 14.17 -6.85
CA ASN A 397 -14.41 14.55 -7.17
C ASN A 397 -15.20 15.40 -6.14
N GLN A 398 -14.66 15.72 -4.95
CA GLN A 398 -15.38 16.38 -3.84
C GLN A 398 -14.48 17.18 -2.89
N ILE A 399 -13.29 17.61 -3.33
CA ILE A 399 -12.45 18.48 -2.51
C ILE A 399 -13.10 19.87 -2.42
N THR A 400 -13.74 20.16 -1.28
CA THR A 400 -14.24 21.50 -1.00
C THR A 400 -13.10 22.30 -0.37
N LEU A 401 -12.51 23.19 -1.17
CA LEU A 401 -11.57 24.20 -0.69
C LEU A 401 -12.37 25.36 -0.11
N GLU A 402 -12.34 25.52 1.21
CA GLU A 402 -12.94 26.70 1.84
C GLU A 402 -11.96 27.89 1.76
N LYS A 403 -12.48 29.07 1.38
CA LYS A 403 -11.75 30.33 1.55
C LYS A 403 -11.80 30.72 3.02
N SER A 404 -10.91 30.16 3.85
CA SER A 404 -10.78 30.61 5.24
C SER A 404 -9.91 31.86 5.32
N SER A 405 -10.38 32.89 6.02
CA SER A 405 -9.53 33.97 6.51
C SER A 405 -8.59 33.40 7.60
N PRO A 406 -7.33 33.84 7.71
CA PRO A 406 -6.40 33.41 8.77
C PRO A 406 -6.88 33.71 10.21
N HIS A 407 -8.03 34.38 10.36
CA HIS A 407 -8.68 34.70 11.63
C HIS A 407 -9.95 33.88 11.93
N ASP A 408 -10.38 33.00 11.02
CA ASP A 408 -11.56 32.17 11.26
C ASP A 408 -11.22 31.07 12.27
N ALA A 409 -12.03 30.94 13.33
CA ALA A 409 -11.87 29.88 14.32
C ALA A 409 -11.96 28.52 13.62
N LEU A 410 -11.02 27.61 13.92
CA LEU A 410 -11.08 26.23 13.44
C LEU A 410 -12.43 25.64 13.85
N PRO A 411 -13.24 25.13 12.90
CA PRO A 411 -14.53 24.54 13.26
C PRO A 411 -14.28 23.40 14.25
N SER A 412 -15.09 23.35 15.31
CA SER A 412 -15.07 22.30 16.33
C SER A 412 -15.59 20.98 15.74
N LEU A 413 -14.77 20.35 14.90
CA LEU A 413 -15.09 19.08 14.26
C LEU A 413 -14.34 17.95 14.97
N PRO A 414 -15.01 16.81 15.21
CA PRO A 414 -14.48 15.71 16.03
C PRO A 414 -13.26 15.01 15.42
N TYR A 415 -12.95 15.24 14.14
CA TYR A 415 -11.79 14.65 13.46
C TYR A 415 -11.15 15.66 12.51
N THR A 416 -10.03 16.23 12.97
CA THR A 416 -9.24 17.21 12.22
C THR A 416 -7.85 16.63 11.97
N ILE A 417 -7.42 16.60 10.72
CA ILE A 417 -6.07 16.21 10.34
C ILE A 417 -5.30 17.45 9.94
N ALA A 418 -4.15 17.76 10.54
CA ALA A 418 -3.29 18.83 10.04
C ALA A 418 -2.07 18.29 9.31
N CYS A 419 -1.95 18.67 8.05
CA CYS A 419 -0.89 18.31 7.13
C CYS A 419 -0.05 19.56 6.83
N SER A 420 1.17 19.64 7.36
CA SER A 420 2.04 20.78 7.09
C SER A 420 3.36 20.37 6.43
N TRP A 421 3.81 21.22 5.50
CA TRP A 421 5.20 21.29 5.09
C TRP A 421 5.84 22.42 5.90
N ALA A 422 6.84 22.09 6.70
CA ALA A 422 7.73 23.11 7.23
C ALA A 422 9.00 23.12 6.37
N ALA A 423 9.27 24.23 5.67
CA ALA A 423 10.65 24.56 5.36
C ALA A 423 11.42 24.64 6.70
N PRO A 424 12.72 24.29 6.75
CA PRO A 424 13.53 24.70 7.89
C PRO A 424 13.34 26.21 8.07
N ILE A 425 13.19 26.63 9.33
CA ILE A 425 13.09 28.02 9.75
C ILE A 425 14.40 28.72 9.35
N ALA A 426 14.50 29.11 8.08
CA ALA A 426 15.27 30.28 7.70
C ALA A 426 14.42 31.45 8.16
N LYS A 427 15.03 32.36 8.94
CA LYS A 427 14.34 33.50 9.56
C LYS A 427 13.63 34.41 8.56
N ASP A 428 13.84 34.26 7.26
CA ASP A 428 13.24 35.06 6.22
C ASP A 428 12.87 34.18 5.01
N PHE A 429 11.58 33.87 4.84
CA PHE A 429 11.04 33.42 3.56
C PHE A 429 10.11 34.51 3.02
N THR A 430 10.48 35.07 1.87
CA THR A 430 9.69 36.01 1.07
C THR A 430 8.96 35.20 0.00
N MET A 431 7.62 35.24 -0.06
CA MET A 431 6.89 34.71 -1.20
C MET A 431 6.87 35.73 -2.34
N LEU A 432 7.03 35.23 -3.57
CA LEU A 432 6.86 35.97 -4.82
C LEU A 432 5.44 35.72 -5.32
N ARG A 433 4.62 36.76 -5.48
CA ARG A 433 3.44 36.73 -6.36
C ARG A 433 3.88 37.28 -7.72
N GLY A 434 3.65 36.52 -8.78
CA GLY A 434 3.68 37.00 -10.16
C GLY A 434 2.57 36.29 -10.92
N GLU A 435 1.82 37.02 -11.73
CA GLU A 435 0.90 36.41 -12.70
C GLU A 435 1.74 35.66 -13.74
N ILE A 436 1.45 34.38 -13.93
CA ILE A 436 2.09 33.57 -14.97
C ILE A 436 1.30 33.83 -16.26
N THR A 437 1.81 34.66 -17.15
CA THR A 437 1.26 34.80 -18.50
C THR A 437 2.03 33.89 -19.46
N LEU A 438 1.31 33.02 -20.17
CA LEU A 438 1.84 32.24 -21.28
C LEU A 438 2.20 33.20 -22.43
N GLN A 439 3.45 33.13 -22.91
CA GLN A 439 3.80 33.69 -24.22
C GLN A 439 3.90 32.55 -25.24
N ASP A 440 3.57 32.87 -26.50
CA ASP A 440 3.42 31.96 -27.65
C ASP A 440 4.65 31.09 -27.97
N ASN A 441 5.78 31.29 -27.28
CA ASN A 441 7.05 30.60 -27.52
C ASN A 441 7.47 29.66 -26.37
N GLY A 442 6.60 29.37 -25.39
CA GLY A 442 6.83 28.34 -24.38
C GLY A 442 7.92 28.61 -23.33
N CYS A 443 8.42 29.84 -23.22
CA CYS A 443 9.37 30.25 -22.18
C CYS A 443 8.71 31.19 -21.15
N TYR A 444 8.96 30.94 -19.86
CA TYR A 444 8.44 31.75 -18.75
C TYR A 444 9.43 32.86 -18.36
N THR A 445 8.96 34.09 -18.23
CA THR A 445 9.69 35.19 -17.58
C THR A 445 8.85 35.80 -16.45
N PRO A 446 9.40 36.02 -15.24
CA PRO A 446 8.64 36.65 -14.15
C PRO A 446 8.50 38.16 -14.39
N SER A 447 7.27 38.67 -14.40
CA SER A 447 6.99 40.10 -14.29
C SER A 447 6.86 40.51 -12.81
N THR A 448 7.77 41.41 -12.38
CA THR A 448 7.74 42.30 -11.20
C THR A 448 7.22 41.77 -9.84
N TYR A 449 8.12 41.80 -8.84
CA TYR A 449 7.93 41.26 -7.49
C TYR A 449 7.41 42.27 -6.47
N ASP A 450 6.39 41.92 -5.68
CA ASP A 450 6.02 42.63 -4.44
C ASP A 450 6.11 41.72 -3.19
N ARG A 451 6.63 42.27 -2.08
CA ARG A 451 7.00 41.55 -0.84
C ARG A 451 5.93 41.67 0.24
N TYR A 452 5.52 40.55 0.86
CA TYR A 452 4.78 40.54 2.14
C TYR A 452 5.25 39.38 3.05
N CYS A 453 5.47 39.66 4.35
CA CYS A 453 5.88 38.70 5.38
C CYS A 453 4.71 38.38 6.34
N PHE A 454 4.46 37.10 6.67
CA PHE A 454 3.47 36.68 7.67
C PHE A 454 4.09 35.79 8.76
N LYS A 455 3.64 35.96 10.01
CA LYS A 455 4.05 35.17 11.19
C LYS A 455 3.29 33.83 11.28
N PRO A 456 3.89 32.74 11.83
CA PRO A 456 3.23 31.44 11.95
C PRO A 456 2.10 31.44 13.01
N ILE A 457 0.96 30.85 12.67
CA ILE A 457 -0.24 30.65 13.52
C ILE A 457 0.01 29.60 14.64
N ALA A 458 1.14 28.90 14.64
CA ALA A 458 1.43 27.78 15.54
C ALA A 458 1.65 28.13 17.03
N ARG A 459 1.50 29.40 17.46
CA ARG A 459 1.69 29.79 18.87
C ARG A 459 0.44 29.71 19.75
N ASP A 460 -0.76 29.69 19.18
CA ASP A 460 -2.01 29.89 19.95
C ASP A 460 -2.85 28.62 20.18
N ILE A 461 -2.38 27.43 19.77
CA ILE A 461 -3.06 26.15 20.06
C ILE A 461 -2.39 25.53 21.30
N SER A 462 -3.17 25.36 22.37
CA SER A 462 -2.71 24.88 23.69
C SER A 462 -1.93 23.56 23.59
N LYS A 463 -0.81 23.48 24.33
CA LYS A 463 0.15 22.37 24.34
C LYS A 463 -0.42 20.99 24.68
N GLU A 464 -1.65 20.92 25.19
CA GLU A 464 -2.28 19.68 25.67
C GLU A 464 -2.96 18.85 24.56
N ASN A 465 -3.21 19.42 23.37
CA ASN A 465 -3.89 18.74 22.25
C ASN A 465 -2.92 18.35 21.12
N PHE A 466 -1.63 18.21 21.44
CA PHE A 466 -0.58 18.03 20.45
C PHE A 466 -0.23 16.56 20.28
N VAL A 467 -0.68 15.93 19.20
CA VAL A 467 -0.08 14.69 18.71
C VAL A 467 0.17 14.78 17.22
N GLY A 468 1.44 14.89 16.86
CA GLY A 468 1.85 14.88 15.47
C GLY A 468 3.17 14.19 15.20
N PHE A 469 3.28 13.63 14.01
CA PHE A 469 4.55 13.22 13.43
C PHE A 469 5.43 14.46 13.26
N ARG A 470 6.41 14.65 14.15
CA ARG A 470 7.53 15.57 13.94
C ARG A 470 8.63 14.80 13.21
N THR A 471 8.79 15.00 11.91
CA THR A 471 10.00 14.54 11.20
C THR A 471 11.16 15.50 11.49
N HIS A 472 11.61 15.59 12.75
CA HIS A 472 12.92 16.17 13.02
C HIS A 472 13.98 15.21 12.48
N THR A 473 14.88 15.71 11.63
CA THR A 473 16.08 15.03 11.13
C THR A 473 17.14 14.76 12.20
N SER A 474 16.72 14.60 13.45
CA SER A 474 17.54 14.16 14.56
C SER A 474 16.57 13.62 15.60
N SER A 475 16.53 12.28 15.71
CA SER A 475 16.06 11.49 16.84
C SER A 475 14.71 11.91 17.45
N TYR A 476 13.63 11.17 17.21
CA TYR A 476 12.58 10.82 18.20
C TYR A 476 11.55 9.87 17.58
N ASN A 477 11.14 8.86 18.35
CA ASN A 477 10.28 7.74 17.94
C ASN A 477 8.88 8.19 17.43
N PRO A 478 8.31 7.51 16.43
CA PRO A 478 6.94 7.77 15.99
C PRO A 478 5.93 7.19 17.00
N VAL A 479 4.97 8.01 17.43
CA VAL A 479 3.81 7.55 18.18
C VAL A 479 2.56 8.16 17.54
N ILE A 480 1.68 7.32 16.99
CA ILE A 480 0.28 7.70 16.75
C ILE A 480 -0.39 7.72 18.12
N LYS A 481 -0.60 8.91 18.67
CA LYS A 481 -1.48 9.11 19.83
C LYS A 481 -2.76 9.78 19.34
N GLN A 482 -3.87 9.08 19.53
CA GLN A 482 -5.19 9.70 19.45
C GLN A 482 -5.34 10.61 20.67
N ASP A 483 -5.49 11.92 20.47
CA ASP A 483 -6.01 12.77 21.54
C ASP A 483 -7.52 12.49 21.71
N ARG A 484 -8.07 12.78 22.90
CA ARG A 484 -9.50 12.67 23.22
C ARG A 484 -10.41 13.45 22.24
N ALA A 485 -9.84 14.37 21.47
CA ALA A 485 -10.51 15.19 20.46
C ALA A 485 -10.40 14.68 19.00
N GLY A 486 -9.80 13.51 18.73
CA GLY A 486 -9.78 12.89 17.38
C GLY A 486 -8.92 13.61 16.33
N ILE A 487 -7.97 14.45 16.75
CA ILE A 487 -7.10 15.22 15.86
C ILE A 487 -5.84 14.41 15.49
N PHE A 488 -5.53 14.25 14.20
CA PHE A 488 -4.32 13.57 13.70
C PHE A 488 -3.37 14.59 13.05
N TYR A 489 -2.09 14.69 13.42
CA TYR A 489 -1.16 15.60 12.74
C TYR A 489 -0.06 14.85 11.98
N SER A 490 0.21 15.24 10.74
CA SER A 490 1.34 14.74 9.95
C SER A 490 2.21 15.88 9.39
N VAL A 491 3.52 15.85 9.67
CA VAL A 491 4.49 16.84 9.18
C VAL A 491 5.55 16.16 8.31
N PHE A 492 5.63 16.56 7.05
CA PHE A 492 6.59 16.04 6.07
C PHE A 492 7.59 17.14 5.66
N HIS A 493 8.88 16.95 5.95
CA HIS A 493 9.93 17.93 5.64
C HIS A 493 10.67 17.66 4.30
N GLY A 494 10.78 18.67 3.42
CA GLY A 494 11.65 18.72 2.23
C GLY A 494 11.07 18.15 0.91
N THR A 495 11.88 18.05 -0.16
CA THR A 495 11.54 17.33 -1.42
C THR A 495 11.16 15.85 -1.20
N ARG A 496 11.37 15.35 0.03
CA ARG A 496 10.89 14.07 0.56
C ARG A 496 9.37 14.01 0.72
N GLY A 497 8.70 15.17 0.71
CA GLY A 497 7.28 15.31 1.00
C GLY A 497 6.34 14.70 -0.04
N PHE A 498 6.78 14.55 -1.30
CA PHE A 498 5.95 13.87 -2.32
C PHE A 498 5.86 12.36 -2.06
N SER A 499 6.99 11.68 -1.87
CA SER A 499 6.99 10.24 -1.55
C SER A 499 6.26 9.94 -0.24
N THR A 500 6.69 10.59 0.84
CA THR A 500 6.17 10.32 2.19
C THR A 500 4.76 10.85 2.38
N GLY A 501 4.40 11.97 1.76
CA GLY A 501 3.03 12.49 1.75
C GLY A 501 2.06 11.56 1.04
N MET A 502 2.49 10.92 -0.06
CA MET A 502 1.68 9.93 -0.78
C MET A 502 1.42 8.68 0.07
N LEU A 503 2.46 8.11 0.70
CA LEU A 503 2.33 6.94 1.58
C LEU A 503 1.51 7.27 2.84
N GLY A 504 1.84 8.35 3.54
CA GLY A 504 1.11 8.73 4.74
C GLY A 504 -0.35 9.07 4.45
N GLY A 505 -0.64 9.67 3.29
CA GLY A 505 -2.02 9.86 2.83
C GLY A 505 -2.77 8.54 2.65
N LEU A 506 -2.11 7.51 2.10
CA LEU A 506 -2.68 6.17 1.91
C LEU A 506 -2.98 5.50 3.25
N GLU A 507 -2.02 5.49 4.17
CA GLU A 507 -2.16 4.89 5.50
C GLU A 507 -3.28 5.56 6.32
N ILE A 508 -3.32 6.90 6.31
CA ILE A 508 -4.40 7.68 6.94
C ILE A 508 -5.76 7.33 6.31
N ALA A 509 -5.82 7.20 4.98
CA ALA A 509 -7.07 6.84 4.30
C ALA A 509 -7.52 5.42 4.65
N LEU A 510 -6.62 4.44 4.68
CA LEU A 510 -6.93 3.06 5.09
C LEU A 510 -7.48 3.00 6.51
N GLU A 511 -6.84 3.69 7.45
CA GLU A 511 -7.27 3.71 8.85
C GLU A 511 -8.61 4.46 9.02
N SER A 512 -8.71 5.68 8.48
CA SER A 512 -9.90 6.52 8.61
C SER A 512 -11.11 6.02 7.82
N CYS A 513 -10.89 5.16 6.81
CA CYS A 513 -11.95 4.41 6.14
C CYS A 513 -12.36 3.13 6.89
N GLY A 514 -11.67 2.76 7.96
CA GLY A 514 -11.93 1.54 8.74
C GLY A 514 -11.50 0.26 8.03
N ILE A 515 -10.55 0.33 7.09
CA ILE A 515 -10.15 -0.78 6.22
C ILE A 515 -9.01 -1.58 6.83
N PHE A 516 -7.91 -0.90 7.17
CA PHE A 516 -6.68 -1.56 7.60
C PHE A 516 -5.84 -0.63 8.47
N ASN A 517 -5.28 -1.18 9.54
CA ASN A 517 -4.24 -0.56 10.35
C ASN A 517 -3.18 -1.62 10.71
N TYR A 518 -1.90 -1.23 10.69
CA TYR A 518 -0.78 -2.05 11.10
C TYR A 518 -0.04 -1.40 12.27
N HIS A 519 -0.12 -2.01 13.44
CA HIS A 519 0.59 -1.59 14.64
C HIS A 519 2.04 -2.10 14.59
N SER A 520 2.97 -1.26 14.13
CA SER A 520 4.38 -1.55 14.31
C SER A 520 4.73 -1.42 15.79
N ASN A 521 5.00 -2.53 16.48
CA ASN A 521 5.57 -2.55 17.85
C ASN A 521 7.01 -2.02 17.91
N LEU A 522 7.42 -1.14 16.99
CA LEU A 522 8.66 -0.36 17.08
C LEU A 522 8.41 0.84 18.00
N LEU A 523 8.12 0.55 19.27
CA LEU A 523 8.14 1.49 20.39
C LEU A 523 9.47 1.39 21.12
#